data_AF-A0A258EFW6-F1
#
_entry.id   AF-A0A258EFW6-F1
#
_cell.length_a   1.000
_cell.length_b   1.000
_cell.length_c   1.000
_cell.angle_alpha   90.00
_cell.angle_beta   90.00
_cell.angle_gamma   90.00
#
_symmetry.space_group_name_H-M   'P 1'
#
loop_
_entity.id
_entity.type
_entity.pdbx_description
1 polymer ?
#
loop_
_entity_poly.entity_id
_entity_poly.type
_entity_poly.pdbx_seq_one_letter_code
_entity_poly.pdbx_strand_id
1 'polypeptide(L)'
;MLIGIPPLLGPEFLATLRAMGHGDEIAIVDGNYPALDHARRLVRADGHGVLAVLQAVLTVLPLDRAVPAALFRAALNNDPAQAGDIHREIDALFARLAPGMAV
;
A
#
# COMPACT_ATOMS: atom_id res chain seq x y z
N MET A 1 -9.14 -2.14 -18.98
CA MET A 1 -7.66 -2.23 -18.94
C MET A 1 -7.08 -1.08 -19.72
N LEU A 2 -6.01 -0.45 -19.23
CA LEU A 2 -5.32 0.66 -19.89
C LEU A 2 -3.85 0.26 -20.16
N ILE A 3 -3.26 0.82 -21.21
CA ILE A 3 -1.84 0.57 -21.56
C ILE A 3 -0.95 1.21 -20.50
N GLY A 4 -0.02 0.43 -19.94
CA GLY A 4 0.95 0.91 -18.94
C GLY A 4 0.43 1.03 -17.50
N ILE A 5 -0.81 0.62 -17.23
CA ILE A 5 -1.41 0.65 -15.88
C ILE A 5 -1.77 -0.77 -15.45
N PRO A 6 -1.39 -1.23 -14.24
CA PRO A 6 -1.78 -2.54 -13.75
C PRO A 6 -3.30 -2.73 -13.78
N PRO A 7 -3.83 -3.80 -14.40
CA PRO A 7 -5.28 -4.01 -14.53
C PRO A 7 -5.99 -4.24 -13.18
N LEU A 8 -5.23 -4.58 -12.13
CA LEU A 8 -5.71 -4.64 -10.74
C LEU A 8 -6.25 -3.28 -10.27
N LEU A 9 -5.66 -2.17 -10.75
CA LEU A 9 -6.15 -0.84 -10.45
C LEU A 9 -7.40 -0.55 -11.29
N GLY A 10 -8.54 -1.02 -10.79
CA GLY A 10 -9.84 -0.76 -11.39
C GLY A 10 -10.20 0.74 -11.40
N PRO A 11 -11.29 1.12 -12.07
CA PRO A 11 -11.66 2.53 -12.26
C PRO A 11 -11.80 3.31 -10.95
N GLU A 12 -12.47 2.73 -9.95
CA GLU A 12 -12.67 3.36 -8.63
C GLU A 12 -11.36 3.51 -7.85
N PHE A 13 -10.47 2.51 -7.96
CA PHE A 13 -9.17 2.55 -7.30
C PHE A 13 -8.31 3.68 -7.91
N LEU A 14 -8.24 3.76 -9.24
CA LEU A 14 -7.52 4.83 -9.94
C LEU A 14 -8.09 6.21 -9.63
N ALA A 15 -9.42 6.35 -9.61
CA ALA A 15 -10.08 7.60 -9.25
C ALA A 15 -9.74 8.02 -7.82
N THR A 16 -9.72 7.08 -6.88
CA THR A 16 -9.33 7.31 -5.48
C THR A 16 -7.89 7.80 -5.37
N LEU A 17 -6.94 7.07 -5.97
CA LEU A 17 -5.52 7.47 -5.96
C LEU A 17 -5.30 8.84 -6.63
N ARG A 18 -5.99 9.12 -7.74
CA ARG A 18 -5.82 10.39 -8.47
C ARG A 18 -6.40 11.60 -7.74
N ALA A 19 -7.38 11.38 -6.86
CA ALA A 19 -8.01 12.40 -6.04
C ALA A 19 -7.26 12.70 -4.74
N MET A 20 -6.27 11.88 -4.36
CA MET A 20 -5.42 12.13 -3.19
C MET A 20 -4.53 13.36 -3.42
N GLY A 21 -4.43 14.19 -2.38
CA GLY A 21 -3.51 15.32 -2.31
C GLY A 21 -2.14 14.94 -1.73
N HIS A 22 -1.24 15.91 -1.66
CA HIS A 22 0.02 15.74 -0.95
C HIS A 22 -0.24 15.52 0.56
N GLY A 23 0.37 14.48 1.12
CA GLY A 23 0.18 14.08 2.52
C GLY A 23 -1.07 13.24 2.79
N ASP A 24 -1.92 12.96 1.79
CA ASP A 24 -2.97 11.97 1.96
C ASP A 24 -2.38 10.56 2.04
N GLU A 25 -2.94 9.74 2.93
CA GLU A 25 -2.48 8.37 3.18
C GLU A 25 -3.49 7.33 2.65
N ILE A 26 -2.97 6.15 2.31
CA ILE A 26 -3.77 4.98 1.96
C ILE A 26 -3.24 3.76 2.71
N ALA A 27 -4.15 3.02 3.34
CA ALA A 27 -3.84 1.73 3.96
C ALA A 27 -4.24 0.58 3.04
N ILE A 28 -3.33 -0.36 2.83
CA ILE A 28 -3.60 -1.63 2.16
C ILE A 28 -3.65 -2.69 3.26
N VAL A 29 -4.84 -3.25 3.47
CA VAL A 29 -5.13 -4.09 4.63
C VAL A 29 -5.55 -5.50 4.21
N ASP A 30 -5.39 -6.47 5.11
CA ASP A 30 -5.79 -7.84 4.88
C ASP A 30 -7.30 -8.05 5.13
N GLY A 31 -7.78 -9.29 4.93
CA GLY A 31 -9.18 -9.63 5.16
C GLY A 31 -9.60 -9.71 6.62
N ASN A 32 -8.67 -9.61 7.59
CA ASN A 32 -8.98 -9.60 9.01
C ASN A 32 -9.21 -8.18 9.53
N TYR A 33 -8.64 -7.18 8.84
CA TYR A 33 -8.80 -5.78 9.22
C TYR A 33 -10.25 -5.31 9.07
N PRO A 34 -10.81 -4.56 10.04
CA PRO A 34 -12.19 -4.07 10.01
C PRO A 34 -12.34 -2.87 9.07
N ALA A 35 -12.05 -3.05 7.78
CA ALA A 35 -11.99 -1.97 6.79
C ALA A 35 -13.34 -1.25 6.60
N LEU A 36 -14.46 -1.95 6.78
CA LEU A 36 -15.80 -1.35 6.71
C LEU A 36 -16.06 -0.32 7.82
N ASP A 37 -15.44 -0.49 8.98
CA ASP A 37 -15.62 0.41 10.12
C ASP A 37 -14.60 1.56 10.10
N HIS A 38 -13.34 1.25 9.78
CA HIS A 38 -12.25 2.22 9.87
C HIS A 38 -12.05 3.09 8.62
N ALA A 39 -12.50 2.66 7.44
CA ALA A 39 -12.20 3.37 6.21
C ALA A 39 -13.04 4.63 6.03
N ARG A 40 -12.39 5.78 5.79
CA ARG A 40 -13.06 6.99 5.28
C ARG A 40 -13.61 6.79 3.87
N ARG A 41 -12.87 6.03 3.05
CA ARG A 41 -13.24 5.59 1.70
C ARG A 41 -12.75 4.17 1.52
N LEU A 42 -13.64 3.25 1.18
CA LEU A 42 -13.31 1.84 1.05
C LEU A 42 -13.29 1.43 -0.42
N VAL A 43 -12.15 0.95 -0.90
CA VAL A 43 -12.01 0.26 -2.19
C VAL A 43 -11.73 -1.20 -1.89
N ARG A 44 -12.60 -2.11 -2.35
CA ARG A 44 -12.38 -3.55 -2.15
C ARG A 44 -11.48 -4.12 -3.25
N ALA A 45 -10.50 -4.91 -2.84
CA ALA A 45 -9.59 -5.65 -3.73
C ALA A 45 -9.62 -7.15 -3.39
N ASP A 46 -10.82 -7.70 -3.23
CA ASP A 46 -11.03 -9.10 -2.85
C ASP A 46 -10.34 -10.06 -3.83
N GLY A 47 -9.75 -11.14 -3.33
CA GLY A 47 -9.06 -12.14 -4.15
C GLY A 47 -7.65 -11.75 -4.60
N HIS A 48 -7.16 -10.55 -4.23
CA HIS A 48 -5.78 -10.14 -4.47
C HIS A 48 -4.94 -10.21 -3.20
N GLY A 49 -3.67 -10.63 -3.34
CA GLY A 49 -2.71 -10.58 -2.24
C GLY A 49 -2.16 -9.18 -1.99
N VAL A 50 -1.83 -8.87 -0.74
CA VAL A 50 -1.36 -7.53 -0.31
C VAL A 50 -0.16 -7.03 -1.12
N LEU A 51 0.80 -7.91 -1.44
CA LEU A 51 1.98 -7.55 -2.24
C LEU A 51 1.64 -7.15 -3.67
N ALA A 52 0.65 -7.80 -4.28
CA ALA A 52 0.22 -7.48 -5.65
C ALA A 52 -0.48 -6.11 -5.70
N VAL A 53 -1.32 -5.83 -4.70
CA VAL A 53 -1.98 -4.52 -4.55
C VAL A 53 -0.95 -3.43 -4.28
N LEU A 54 -0.03 -3.66 -3.33
CA LEU A 54 1.02 -2.72 -2.98
C LEU A 54 1.92 -2.39 -4.16
N GLN A 55 2.38 -3.42 -4.89
CA GLN A 55 3.18 -3.22 -6.09
C GLN A 55 2.42 -2.38 -7.13
N ALA A 56 1.14 -2.68 -7.35
CA ALA A 56 0.34 -1.95 -8.33
C ALA A 56 0.18 -0.47 -7.94
N VAL A 57 -0.16 -0.17 -6.67
CA VAL A 57 -0.29 1.19 -6.17
C VAL A 57 1.01 1.98 -6.35
N LEU A 58 2.16 1.41 -5.98
CA LEU A 58 3.46 2.07 -6.10
C LEU A 58 3.90 2.31 -7.56
N THR A 59 3.23 1.74 -8.57
CA THR A 59 3.51 2.08 -9.97
C THR A 59 2.93 3.43 -10.40
N VAL A 60 1.95 3.96 -9.65
CA VAL A 60 1.23 5.19 -10.02
C VAL A 60 1.20 6.25 -8.92
N LEU A 61 1.38 5.86 -7.65
CA LEU A 61 1.35 6.76 -6.50
C LEU A 61 2.77 7.24 -6.14
N PRO A 62 3.10 8.53 -6.31
CA PRO A 62 4.37 9.06 -5.83
C PRO A 62 4.38 9.11 -4.30
N LEU A 63 5.50 8.71 -3.70
CA LEU A 63 5.70 8.75 -2.26
C LEU A 63 6.23 10.11 -1.81
N ASP A 64 5.84 10.51 -0.60
CA ASP A 64 6.30 11.74 0.00
C ASP A 64 7.75 11.62 0.50
N ARG A 65 8.63 12.47 -0.02
CA ARG A 65 10.07 12.50 0.32
C ARG A 65 10.42 13.58 1.34
N ALA A 66 9.45 14.40 1.76
CA ALA A 66 9.67 15.50 2.71
C ALA A 66 9.40 15.09 4.16
N VAL A 67 9.05 13.83 4.41
CA VAL A 67 8.73 13.27 5.73
C VAL A 67 9.76 12.21 6.15
N PRO A 68 9.93 11.96 7.47
CA PRO A 68 10.90 10.95 7.95
C PRO A 68 10.63 9.53 7.43
N ALA A 69 9.35 9.16 7.27
CA ALA A 69 8.91 7.92 6.69
C ALA A 69 7.55 8.13 5.99
N ALA A 70 7.36 7.51 4.83
CA ALA A 70 6.09 7.52 4.09
C ALA A 70 5.60 6.11 3.74
N LEU A 71 6.32 5.10 4.24
CA LEU A 71 6.02 3.68 4.06
C LEU A 71 5.97 3.06 5.44
N PHE A 72 4.89 2.33 5.70
CA PHE A 72 4.64 1.70 6.99
C PHE A 72 4.05 0.32 6.76
N ARG A 73 4.31 -0.58 7.70
CA ARG A 73 3.61 -1.86 7.80
C ARG A 73 3.35 -2.20 9.26
N ALA A 74 2.39 -3.09 9.49
CA ALA A 74 2.20 -3.67 10.81
C ALA A 74 3.45 -4.42 11.27
N ALA A 75 3.59 -4.57 12.59
CA ALA A 75 4.62 -5.40 13.21
C ALA A 75 4.05 -6.76 13.60
N LEU A 76 4.88 -7.81 13.56
CA LEU A 76 4.45 -9.13 14.00
C LEU A 76 4.21 -9.09 15.52
N ASN A 77 3.06 -9.60 15.98
CA ASN A 77 2.68 -9.61 17.40
C ASN A 77 2.70 -8.22 18.08
N ASN A 78 2.52 -7.14 17.31
CA ASN A 78 2.63 -5.76 17.79
C ASN A 78 4.01 -5.40 18.38
N ASP A 79 5.06 -6.13 17.99
CA ASP A 79 6.43 -5.89 18.41
C ASP A 79 7.29 -5.46 17.19
N PRO A 80 7.73 -4.19 17.11
CA PRO A 80 8.55 -3.70 16.01
C PRO A 80 9.86 -4.48 15.79
N ALA A 81 10.36 -5.18 16.81
CA ALA A 81 11.54 -6.03 16.69
C ALA A 81 11.26 -7.36 15.97
N GLN A 82 9.99 -7.73 15.77
CA GLN A 82 9.58 -8.98 15.16
C GLN A 82 9.10 -8.79 13.72
N ALA A 83 9.52 -9.73 12.86
CA ALA A 83 9.09 -9.80 11.47
C ALA A 83 8.88 -11.26 11.04
N GLY A 84 7.73 -11.53 10.43
CA GLY A 84 7.45 -12.78 9.73
C GLY A 84 7.85 -12.73 8.25
N ASP A 85 7.59 -13.80 7.50
CA ASP A 85 7.95 -13.87 6.07
C ASP A 85 7.28 -12.77 5.25
N ILE A 86 5.97 -12.56 5.42
CA ILE A 86 5.24 -11.49 4.72
C ILE A 86 5.80 -10.09 5.01
N HIS A 87 6.29 -9.86 6.22
CA HIS A 87 6.88 -8.57 6.60
C HIS A 87 8.18 -8.33 5.84
N ARG A 88 9.03 -9.36 5.74
CA ARG A 88 10.26 -9.31 4.95
C ARG A 88 9.99 -9.13 3.45
N GLU A 89 8.93 -9.77 2.93
CA GLU A 89 8.53 -9.60 1.54
C GLU A 89 8.04 -8.17 1.25
N ILE A 90 7.29 -7.56 2.17
CA ILE A 90 6.90 -6.15 2.09
C ILE A 90 8.14 -5.24 2.12
N ASP A 91 9.06 -5.46 3.06
CA ASP A 91 10.28 -4.66 3.19
C ASP A 91 11.16 -4.76 1.93
N ALA A 92 11.29 -5.96 1.36
CA ALA A 92 11.99 -6.17 0.09
C ALA A 92 11.29 -5.47 -1.09
N LEU A 93 9.96 -5.46 -1.11
CA LEU A 93 9.18 -4.75 -2.12
C LEU A 93 9.37 -3.24 -2.02
N PHE A 94 9.35 -2.68 -0.81
CA PHE A 94 9.66 -1.28 -0.56
C PHE A 94 11.07 -0.92 -1.01
N ALA A 95 12.07 -1.70 -0.63
CA ALA A 95 13.46 -1.46 -1.04
C ALA A 95 13.63 -1.44 -2.56
N ARG A 96 12.86 -2.27 -3.28
CA ARG A 96 12.90 -2.34 -4.75
C ARG A 96 12.17 -1.19 -5.43
N LEU A 97 10.99 -0.80 -4.96
CA LEU A 97 10.13 0.18 -5.63
C LEU A 97 10.31 1.61 -5.15
N ALA A 98 10.84 1.79 -3.94
CA ALA A 98 11.09 3.07 -3.31
C ALA A 98 12.52 3.14 -2.75
N PRO A 99 13.55 2.98 -3.60
CA PRO A 99 14.93 2.96 -3.13
C PRO A 99 15.30 4.26 -2.41
N GLY A 100 15.99 4.11 -1.27
CA GLY A 100 16.44 5.23 -0.43
C GLY A 100 15.38 5.81 0.51
N MET A 101 14.18 5.23 0.56
CA MET A 101 13.18 5.58 1.57
C MET A 101 13.30 4.68 2.80
N ALA A 102 13.09 5.28 3.98
CA ALA A 102 12.96 4.53 5.22
C ALA A 102 11.61 3.79 5.26
N VAL A 103 11.63 2.60 5.84
CA VAL A 103 10.48 1.74 6.15
C VAL A 103 10.33 1.67 7.67
#